data_AF-A0A848P345-F1
#
_entry.id   AF-A0A848P345-F1
#
_cell.length_a   1.000
_cell.length_b   1.000
_cell.length_c   1.000
_cell.angle_alpha   90.00
_cell.angle_beta   90.00
_cell.angle_gamma   90.00
#
_symmetry.space_group_name_H-M   'P 1'
#
loop_
_entity.id
_entity.type
_entity.pdbx_description
1 polymer ?
#
loop_
_entity_poly.entity_id
_entity_poly.type
_entity_poly.pdbx_seq_one_letter_code
_entity_poly.pdbx_strand_id
1 'polypeptide(L)'
;MVRTERLELRVDEDLLQRIDDWMEQTGRASSRSDALRQLVDIGLGTMTGRTVHLSAGDKLNFMLLRDIAKHLKVPTETDVDLMAEVIYGGHYWAPAWEMQGLFHNHADRPADVSLVVNVLDMWSFIEERVEKLEPSDLEKVKAANYGHVPEFAGFDGNNESELMNIAHFLVEKMNRFSRFKGRDFNSHSLSIARQRRMVAAFEPIRATLDLGRQLTASQIIAILEAGRA
;
A
#
# COMPACT_ATOMS: atom_id res chain seq x y z
N MET A 1 2.46 31.20 -0.47
CA MET A 1 3.28 31.92 -1.49
C MET A 1 2.86 31.39 -2.84
N VAL A 2 2.18 32.18 -3.67
CA VAL A 2 1.76 31.73 -5.01
C VAL A 2 3.01 31.78 -5.90
N ARG A 3 3.48 30.63 -6.37
CA ARG A 3 4.50 30.57 -7.42
C ARG A 3 3.77 30.68 -8.76
N THR A 4 4.12 31.68 -9.55
CA THR A 4 3.56 31.87 -10.89
C THR A 4 4.55 31.30 -11.90
N GLU A 5 4.10 30.34 -12.71
CA GLU A 5 4.85 29.81 -13.84
C GLU A 5 4.07 30.04 -15.14
N ARG A 6 4.77 30.38 -16.22
CA ARG A 6 4.18 30.55 -17.55
C ARG A 6 4.39 29.27 -18.35
N LEU A 7 3.29 28.65 -18.76
CA LEU A 7 3.28 27.46 -19.61
C LEU A 7 2.85 27.87 -21.03
N GLU A 8 3.60 27.42 -22.03
CA GLU A 8 3.19 27.53 -23.44
C GLU A 8 2.94 26.13 -24.00
N LEU A 9 1.74 25.93 -24.54
CA LEU A 9 1.30 24.64 -25.07
C LEU A 9 0.87 24.84 -26.52
N ARG A 10 1.30 23.94 -27.41
CA ARG A 10 0.75 23.84 -28.76
C ARG A 10 -0.49 22.95 -28.71
N VAL A 11 -1.59 23.48 -29.23
CA VAL A 11 -2.91 22.86 -29.20
C VAL A 11 -3.43 22.84 -30.63
N ASP A 12 -4.00 21.73 -31.07
CA ASP A 12 -4.66 21.65 -32.38
C ASP A 12 -6.07 22.25 -32.32
N GLU A 13 -6.70 22.42 -33.49
CA GLU A 13 -8.04 23.03 -33.60
C GLU A 13 -9.11 22.16 -32.93
N ASP A 14 -9.00 20.83 -32.95
CA ASP A 14 -9.95 19.91 -32.30
C ASP A 14 -9.95 20.12 -30.78
N LEU A 15 -8.77 20.10 -30.15
CA LEU A 15 -8.66 20.27 -28.72
C LEU A 15 -9.03 21.69 -28.29
N LEU A 16 -8.75 22.72 -29.11
CA LEU A 16 -9.25 24.08 -28.86
C LEU A 16 -10.77 24.15 -28.85
N GLN A 17 -11.44 23.54 -29.84
CA GLN A 17 -12.90 23.52 -29.90
C GLN A 17 -13.50 22.81 -28.68
N ARG A 18 -12.93 21.67 -28.28
CA ARG A 18 -13.40 20.94 -27.09
C ARG A 18 -13.24 21.73 -25.79
N ILE A 19 -12.21 22.57 -25.68
CA ILE A 19 -12.05 23.47 -24.54
C ILE A 19 -13.13 24.55 -24.56
N ASP A 20 -13.41 25.15 -25.72
CA ASP A 20 -14.46 26.16 -25.86
C ASP A 20 -15.85 25.59 -25.52
N ASP A 21 -16.18 24.41 -26.05
CA ASP A 21 -17.43 23.72 -25.75
C ASP A 21 -17.58 23.46 -24.25
N TRP A 22 -16.49 23.03 -23.59
CA TRP A 22 -16.48 22.82 -22.14
C TRP A 22 -16.67 24.13 -21.36
N MET A 23 -16.04 25.22 -21.81
CA MET A 23 -16.20 26.54 -21.20
C MET A 23 -17.66 27.01 -21.30
N GLU A 24 -18.29 26.86 -22.46
CA GLU A 24 -19.69 27.22 -22.70
C GLU A 24 -20.64 26.38 -21.84
N GLN A 25 -20.45 25.06 -21.81
CA GLN A 25 -21.31 24.14 -21.07
C GLN A 25 -21.24 24.34 -19.56
N THR A 26 -20.05 24.64 -19.03
CA THR A 26 -19.85 24.75 -17.58
C THR A 26 -20.04 26.18 -17.06
N GLY A 27 -19.79 27.20 -17.89
CA GLY A 27 -19.81 28.61 -17.49
C GLY A 27 -18.76 28.96 -16.42
N ARG A 28 -17.78 28.09 -16.17
CA ARG A 28 -16.86 28.18 -15.02
C ARG A 28 -15.58 28.94 -15.28
N ALA A 29 -15.17 29.06 -16.54
CA ALA A 29 -13.89 29.63 -16.90
C ALA A 29 -14.06 30.98 -17.61
N SER A 30 -13.21 31.93 -17.24
CA SER A 30 -13.19 33.29 -17.81
C SER A 30 -12.33 33.41 -19.07
N SER A 31 -11.50 32.41 -19.37
CA SER A 31 -10.63 32.34 -20.55
C SER A 31 -10.19 30.90 -20.81
N ARG A 32 -9.67 30.61 -22.01
CA ARG A 32 -9.07 29.29 -22.34
C ARG A 32 -7.93 28.89 -21.41
N SER A 33 -7.10 29.86 -20.97
CA SER A 33 -6.02 29.59 -20.02
C SER A 33 -6.54 29.21 -18.64
N ASP A 34 -7.60 29.86 -18.17
CA ASP A 34 -8.28 29.49 -16.93
C ASP A 34 -8.99 28.14 -17.07
N ALA A 35 -9.60 27.86 -18.22
CA ALA A 35 -10.21 26.56 -18.52
C ALA A 35 -9.18 25.43 -18.47
N LEU A 36 -8.02 25.59 -19.14
CA LEU A 36 -6.91 24.64 -19.09
C LEU A 36 -6.41 24.41 -17.66
N ARG A 37 -6.26 25.47 -16.87
CA ARG A 37 -5.87 25.35 -15.45
C ARG A 37 -6.90 24.53 -14.66
N GLN A 38 -8.19 24.81 -14.83
CA GLN A 38 -9.26 24.08 -14.14
C GLN A 38 -9.33 22.62 -14.60
N LEU A 39 -9.17 22.35 -15.89
CA LEU A 39 -9.15 20.99 -16.45
C LEU A 39 -7.94 20.20 -15.94
N VAL A 40 -6.76 20.82 -15.83
CA VAL A 40 -5.58 20.20 -15.20
C VAL A 40 -5.84 19.92 -13.73
N ASP A 41 -6.46 20.85 -12.99
CA ASP A 41 -6.81 20.65 -11.58
C ASP A 41 -7.82 19.51 -11.40
N ILE A 42 -8.84 19.42 -12.26
CA ILE A 42 -9.79 18.29 -12.29
C ILE A 42 -9.07 16.98 -12.64
N GLY A 43 -8.18 17.00 -13.63
CA GLY A 43 -7.38 15.83 -14.03
C GLY A 43 -6.48 15.35 -12.90
N LEU A 44 -5.79 16.26 -12.24
CA LEU A 44 -4.98 15.96 -11.07
C LEU A 44 -5.83 15.51 -9.89
N GLY A 45 -6.99 16.14 -9.65
CA GLY A 45 -7.94 15.73 -8.61
C GLY A 45 -8.45 14.31 -8.81
N THR A 46 -8.73 13.95 -10.06
CA THR A 46 -9.12 12.60 -10.47
C THR A 46 -7.97 11.61 -10.28
N MET A 47 -6.77 11.94 -10.74
CA MET A 47 -5.58 11.08 -10.61
C MET A 47 -5.08 10.96 -9.16
N THR A 48 -5.38 11.94 -8.31
CA THR A 48 -5.00 11.95 -6.89
C THR A 48 -6.10 11.41 -5.98
N GLY A 49 -7.21 10.90 -6.54
CA GLY A 49 -8.32 10.32 -5.79
C GLY A 49 -9.12 11.32 -4.95
N ARG A 50 -8.98 12.63 -5.18
CA ARG A 50 -9.75 13.67 -4.46
C ARG A 50 -11.20 13.75 -4.92
N THR A 51 -11.47 13.31 -6.15
CA THR A 51 -12.82 13.24 -6.73
C THR A 51 -12.93 12.01 -7.60
N VAL A 52 -14.09 11.37 -7.58
CA VAL A 52 -14.36 10.23 -8.46
C VAL A 52 -14.78 10.74 -9.84
N HIS A 53 -14.19 10.18 -10.90
CA HIS A 53 -14.63 10.44 -12.26
C HIS A 53 -15.38 9.23 -12.81
N LEU A 54 -16.66 9.41 -13.11
CA LEU A 54 -17.51 8.39 -13.72
C LEU A 54 -17.93 8.87 -15.12
N SER A 55 -17.64 8.08 -16.15
CA SER A 55 -18.15 8.33 -17.50
C SER A 55 -19.68 8.16 -17.55
N ALA A 56 -20.32 8.62 -18.63
CA ALA A 56 -21.75 8.38 -18.84
C ALA A 56 -22.07 6.87 -18.86
N GLY A 57 -21.18 6.05 -19.42
CA GLY A 57 -21.28 4.59 -19.41
C GLY A 57 -21.18 4.01 -18.00
N ASP A 58 -20.24 4.49 -17.18
CA ASP A 58 -20.07 4.02 -15.79
C ASP A 58 -21.31 4.33 -14.95
N LYS A 59 -21.89 5.53 -15.13
CA LYS A 59 -23.14 5.92 -14.45
C LYS A 59 -24.29 5.01 -14.84
N LEU A 60 -24.48 4.76 -16.13
CA LEU A 60 -25.54 3.87 -16.61
C LEU A 60 -25.36 2.44 -16.09
N ASN A 61 -24.14 1.89 -16.20
CA ASN A 61 -23.82 0.55 -15.72
C ASN A 61 -24.03 0.41 -14.21
N PHE A 62 -23.55 1.38 -13.42
CA PHE A 62 -23.74 1.40 -11.98
C PHE A 62 -25.23 1.42 -11.62
N MET A 63 -26.03 2.27 -12.26
CA MET A 63 -27.47 2.36 -11.98
C MET A 63 -28.21 1.05 -12.30
N LEU A 64 -27.88 0.41 -13.43
CA LEU A 64 -28.44 -0.90 -13.78
C LEU A 64 -28.04 -1.98 -12.77
N LEU A 65 -26.77 -2.03 -12.36
CA LEU A 65 -26.28 -2.98 -11.36
C LEU A 65 -26.95 -2.77 -10.01
N ARG A 66 -27.12 -1.50 -9.59
CA ARG A 66 -27.88 -1.15 -8.38
C ARG A 66 -29.32 -1.65 -8.47
N ASP A 67 -30.01 -1.38 -9.56
CA ASP A 67 -31.42 -1.78 -9.71
C ASP A 67 -31.57 -3.30 -9.70
N ILE A 68 -30.65 -4.04 -10.33
CA ILE A 68 -30.56 -5.50 -10.23
C ILE A 68 -30.31 -5.95 -8.79
N ALA A 69 -29.33 -5.37 -8.10
CA ALA A 69 -29.01 -5.70 -6.71
C ALA A 69 -30.22 -5.47 -5.79
N LYS A 70 -30.94 -4.35 -5.95
CA LYS A 70 -32.16 -4.03 -5.19
C LYS A 70 -33.31 -4.97 -5.53
N HIS A 71 -33.53 -5.25 -6.81
CA HIS A 71 -34.58 -6.17 -7.25
C HIS A 71 -34.37 -7.59 -6.70
N LEU A 72 -33.13 -8.07 -6.77
CA LEU A 72 -32.73 -9.40 -6.28
C LEU A 72 -32.45 -9.43 -4.77
N LYS A 73 -32.47 -8.28 -4.09
CA LYS A 73 -32.17 -8.12 -2.65
C LYS A 73 -30.79 -8.67 -2.27
N VAL A 74 -29.80 -8.43 -3.12
CA VAL A 74 -28.41 -8.83 -2.88
C VAL A 74 -27.83 -7.94 -1.78
N PRO A 75 -27.26 -8.51 -0.70
CA PRO A 75 -26.53 -7.71 0.28
C PRO A 75 -25.27 -7.13 -0.36
N THR A 76 -25.08 -5.82 -0.21
CA THR A 76 -23.92 -5.11 -0.75
C THR A 76 -23.07 -4.56 0.40
N GLU A 77 -21.75 -4.68 0.28
CA GLU A 77 -20.81 -4.01 1.20
C GLU A 77 -20.75 -2.50 0.92
N THR A 78 -20.94 -2.10 -0.34
CA THR A 78 -21.06 -0.71 -0.76
C THR A 78 -22.47 -0.20 -0.54
N ASP A 79 -22.61 1.02 -0.03
CA ASP A 79 -23.88 1.74 -0.01
C ASP A 79 -24.24 2.21 -1.43
N VAL A 80 -25.03 1.39 -2.11
CA VAL A 80 -25.45 1.64 -3.50
C VAL A 80 -26.45 2.79 -3.61
N ASP A 81 -27.16 3.13 -2.53
CA ASP A 81 -28.10 4.24 -2.52
C ASP A 81 -27.37 5.58 -2.38
N LEU A 82 -26.37 5.65 -1.51
CA LEU A 82 -25.46 6.80 -1.41
C LEU A 82 -24.76 7.08 -2.76
N MET A 83 -24.25 6.05 -3.44
CA MET A 83 -23.62 6.24 -4.76
C MET A 83 -24.60 6.73 -5.83
N ALA A 84 -25.87 6.33 -5.78
CA ALA A 84 -26.88 6.85 -6.71
C ALA A 84 -27.13 8.35 -6.47
N GLU A 85 -27.22 8.78 -5.21
CA GLU A 85 -27.34 10.19 -4.85
C GLU A 85 -26.11 11.01 -5.31
N VAL A 86 -24.91 10.44 -5.18
CA VAL A 86 -23.67 11.04 -5.71
C VAL A 86 -23.77 11.26 -7.22
N ILE A 87 -24.26 10.28 -7.97
CA ILE A 87 -24.40 10.37 -9.43
C ILE A 87 -25.47 11.39 -9.83
N TYR A 88 -26.65 11.33 -9.22
CA TYR A 88 -27.77 12.23 -9.53
C TYR A 88 -27.46 13.68 -9.16
N GLY A 89 -26.89 13.91 -7.97
CA GLY A 89 -26.59 15.24 -7.45
C GLY A 89 -25.24 15.81 -7.91
N GLY A 90 -24.39 14.99 -8.54
CA GLY A 90 -23.05 15.39 -8.96
C GLY A 90 -22.07 15.58 -7.78
N HIS A 91 -22.30 14.91 -6.65
CA HIS A 91 -21.50 15.02 -5.43
C HIS A 91 -20.23 14.14 -5.46
N TYR A 92 -19.46 14.19 -6.55
CA TYR A 92 -18.33 13.28 -6.82
C TYR A 92 -17.15 13.37 -5.84
N TRP A 93 -17.17 14.34 -4.93
CA TRP A 93 -16.23 14.45 -3.81
C TRP A 93 -16.58 13.51 -2.65
N ALA A 94 -17.86 13.16 -2.47
CA ALA A 94 -18.33 12.43 -1.29
C ALA A 94 -17.80 11.00 -1.16
N PRO A 95 -17.65 10.20 -2.24
CA PRO A 95 -17.11 8.85 -2.11
C PRO A 95 -15.67 8.82 -1.59
N ALA A 96 -14.85 9.82 -1.92
CA ALA A 96 -13.49 9.92 -1.38
C ALA A 96 -13.48 10.16 0.14
N TRP A 97 -14.60 10.61 0.72
CA TRP A 97 -14.76 10.88 2.15
C TRP A 97 -15.41 9.71 2.88
N GLU A 98 -16.51 9.18 2.33
CA GLU A 98 -17.32 8.13 2.98
C GLU A 98 -16.83 6.71 2.66
N MET A 99 -16.14 6.53 1.53
CA MET A 99 -15.70 5.23 1.01
C MET A 99 -14.18 5.20 0.85
N GLN A 100 -13.45 5.70 1.84
CA GLN A 100 -11.98 5.79 1.82
C GLN A 100 -11.32 4.44 1.53
N GLY A 101 -11.89 3.32 1.97
CA GLY A 101 -11.36 1.99 1.65
C GLY A 101 -11.37 1.64 0.17
N LEU A 102 -12.29 2.22 -0.62
CA LEU A 102 -12.43 1.98 -2.06
C LEU A 102 -11.82 3.11 -2.90
N PHE A 103 -11.91 4.36 -2.42
CA PHE A 103 -11.48 5.56 -3.14
C PHE A 103 -10.26 6.24 -2.51
N HIS A 104 -9.42 5.51 -1.76
CA HIS A 104 -8.12 6.02 -1.36
C HIS A 104 -7.16 6.10 -2.55
N ASN A 105 -6.20 7.03 -2.47
CA ASN A 105 -5.08 7.11 -3.41
C ASN A 105 -3.80 6.47 -2.86
N HIS A 106 -3.94 5.60 -1.85
CA HIS A 106 -2.83 4.80 -1.34
C HIS A 106 -2.66 3.53 -2.20
N ALA A 107 -1.42 3.23 -2.56
CA ALA A 107 -1.06 1.95 -3.13
C ALA A 107 0.31 1.57 -2.55
N ASP A 108 0.43 0.32 -2.11
CA ASP A 108 1.69 -0.16 -1.56
C ASP A 108 2.79 -0.06 -2.62
N ARG A 109 3.92 0.54 -2.24
CA ARG A 109 5.06 0.65 -3.15
C ARG A 109 5.63 -0.76 -3.37
N PRO A 110 5.94 -1.17 -4.62
CA PRO A 110 6.53 -2.48 -4.87
C PRO A 110 7.83 -2.76 -4.07
N ALA A 111 8.59 -1.71 -3.78
CA ALA A 111 9.79 -1.79 -2.95
C ALA A 111 9.50 -2.14 -1.49
N ASP A 112 8.38 -1.66 -0.93
CA ASP A 112 7.97 -1.95 0.43
C ASP A 112 7.42 -3.38 0.54
N VAL A 113 6.65 -3.81 -0.45
CA VAL A 113 6.19 -5.21 -0.54
C VAL A 113 7.38 -6.16 -0.61
N SER A 114 8.37 -5.85 -1.47
CA SER A 114 9.60 -6.64 -1.60
C SER A 114 10.40 -6.68 -0.30
N LEU A 115 10.51 -5.54 0.40
CA LEU A 115 11.16 -5.47 1.70
C LEU A 115 10.47 -6.38 2.72
N VAL A 116 9.15 -6.26 2.88
CA VAL A 116 8.41 -7.06 3.86
C VAL A 116 8.52 -8.55 3.56
N VAL A 117 8.43 -8.94 2.30
CA VAL A 117 8.66 -10.34 1.88
C VAL A 117 10.04 -10.83 2.27
N ASN A 118 11.09 -10.04 2.02
CA ASN A 118 12.47 -10.42 2.39
C ASN A 118 12.67 -10.49 3.91
N VAL A 119 12.02 -9.60 4.67
CA VAL A 119 12.04 -9.62 6.14
C VAL A 119 11.35 -10.86 6.69
N LEU A 120 10.13 -11.16 6.23
CA LEU A 120 9.39 -12.34 6.66
C LEU A 120 10.11 -13.64 6.30
N ASP A 121 10.71 -13.70 5.10
CA ASP A 121 11.51 -14.85 4.66
C ASP A 121 12.73 -15.04 5.58
N MET A 122 13.54 -14.00 5.77
CA MET A 122 14.69 -14.05 6.67
C MET A 122 14.31 -14.53 8.09
N TRP A 123 13.28 -13.93 8.68
CA TRP A 123 12.81 -14.33 10.01
C TRP A 123 12.28 -15.76 10.05
N SER A 124 11.70 -16.24 8.95
CA SER A 124 11.26 -17.62 8.84
C SER A 124 12.44 -18.58 8.92
N PHE A 125 13.56 -18.29 8.26
CA PHE A 125 14.77 -19.10 8.36
C PHE A 125 15.40 -19.02 9.76
N ILE A 126 15.45 -17.83 10.35
CA ILE A 126 16.04 -17.62 11.69
C ILE A 126 15.28 -18.43 12.73
N GLU A 127 13.98 -18.20 12.85
CA GLU A 127 13.20 -18.81 13.93
C GLU A 127 13.07 -20.34 13.74
N GLU A 128 12.93 -20.85 12.50
CA GLU A 128 12.88 -22.30 12.25
C GLU A 128 14.18 -22.97 12.71
N ARG A 129 15.31 -22.32 12.46
CA ARG A 129 16.60 -22.86 12.87
C ARG A 129 16.78 -22.81 14.38
N VAL A 130 16.34 -21.71 15.01
CA VAL A 130 16.45 -21.47 16.45
C VAL A 130 15.68 -22.53 17.26
N GLU A 131 14.51 -22.95 16.77
CA GLU A 131 13.73 -24.05 17.35
C GLU A 131 14.49 -25.40 17.38
N LYS A 132 15.50 -25.56 16.51
CA LYS A 132 16.28 -26.80 16.34
C LYS A 132 17.74 -26.66 16.82
N LEU A 133 18.10 -25.57 17.51
CA LEU A 133 19.47 -25.38 18.02
C LEU A 133 19.72 -26.23 19.25
N GLU A 134 20.93 -26.76 19.35
CA GLU A 134 21.42 -27.33 20.60
C GLU A 134 21.49 -26.23 21.69
N PRO A 135 21.29 -26.56 22.98
CA PRO A 135 21.25 -25.57 24.05
C PRO A 135 22.48 -24.66 24.09
N SER A 136 23.68 -25.21 23.83
CA SER A 136 24.93 -24.44 23.84
C SER A 136 25.02 -23.40 22.72
N ASP A 137 24.43 -23.67 21.55
CA ASP A 137 24.39 -22.73 20.44
C ASP A 137 23.24 -21.73 20.58
N LEU A 138 22.11 -22.16 21.15
CA LEU A 138 20.99 -21.27 21.47
C LEU A 138 21.43 -20.15 22.43
N GLU A 139 22.21 -20.47 23.46
CA GLU A 139 22.72 -19.45 24.40
C GLU A 139 23.64 -18.43 23.71
N LYS A 140 24.46 -18.85 22.74
CA LYS A 140 25.27 -17.92 21.92
C LYS A 140 24.38 -17.00 21.09
N VAL A 141 23.34 -17.54 20.47
CA VAL A 141 22.37 -16.77 19.68
C VAL A 141 21.60 -15.77 20.55
N LYS A 142 21.16 -16.18 21.75
CA LYS A 142 20.52 -15.28 22.73
C LYS A 142 21.43 -14.13 23.12
N ALA A 143 22.71 -14.39 23.41
CA ALA A 143 23.68 -13.33 23.72
C ALA A 143 23.80 -12.31 22.58
N ALA A 144 23.76 -12.77 21.33
CA ALA A 144 23.71 -11.91 20.14
C ALA A 144 22.35 -11.21 19.91
N ASN A 145 21.32 -11.50 20.71
CA ASN A 145 20.00 -10.88 20.69
C ASN A 145 19.55 -10.39 22.09
N TYR A 146 20.43 -9.68 22.78
CA TYR A 146 20.11 -9.01 24.06
C TYR A 146 19.69 -9.98 25.19
N GLY A 147 20.14 -11.23 25.12
CA GLY A 147 19.77 -12.28 26.08
C GLY A 147 18.44 -12.97 25.77
N HIS A 148 17.75 -12.60 24.69
CA HIS A 148 16.44 -13.13 24.32
C HIS A 148 16.50 -14.03 23.09
N VAL A 149 15.60 -15.01 23.03
CA VAL A 149 15.40 -15.80 21.81
C VAL A 149 15.00 -14.84 20.68
N PRO A 150 15.68 -14.86 19.52
CA PRO A 150 15.33 -13.97 18.42
C PRO A 150 13.98 -14.36 17.84
N GLU A 151 13.08 -13.38 17.78
CA GLU A 151 11.73 -13.51 17.24
C GLU A 151 11.38 -12.26 16.43
N PHE A 152 10.59 -12.44 15.36
CA PHE A 152 10.04 -11.35 14.60
C PHE A 152 8.94 -10.62 15.39
N ALA A 153 9.29 -9.42 15.88
CA ALA A 153 8.38 -8.54 16.61
C ALA A 153 7.42 -7.72 15.72
N GLY A 154 7.62 -7.71 14.40
CA GLY A 154 6.84 -6.87 13.49
C GLY A 154 7.51 -5.54 13.13
N PHE A 155 6.67 -4.54 12.84
CA PHE A 155 7.02 -3.16 12.45
C PHE A 155 6.33 -2.16 13.37
N ASP A 156 6.82 -0.93 13.46
CA ASP A 156 6.20 0.09 14.32
C ASP A 156 4.83 0.52 13.79
N GLY A 157 3.76 0.22 14.50
CA GLY A 157 2.40 0.60 14.09
C GLY A 157 2.17 2.11 13.93
N ASN A 158 3.00 2.96 14.53
CA ASN A 158 2.85 4.42 14.45
C ASN A 158 3.62 5.05 13.28
N ASN A 159 4.81 4.51 12.95
CA ASN A 159 5.72 5.10 11.98
C ASN A 159 6.00 4.21 10.76
N GLU A 160 5.63 2.94 10.82
CA GLU A 160 5.87 1.90 9.81
C GLU A 160 4.57 1.12 9.49
N SER A 161 3.42 1.77 9.69
CA SER A 161 2.08 1.18 9.56
C SER A 161 1.81 0.54 8.20
N GLU A 162 2.34 1.11 7.12
CA GLU A 162 2.27 0.52 5.77
C GLU A 162 2.96 -0.86 5.72
N LEU A 163 4.17 -0.96 6.27
CA LEU A 163 4.92 -2.24 6.30
C LEU A 163 4.22 -3.27 7.18
N MET A 164 3.69 -2.83 8.33
CA MET A 164 2.89 -3.67 9.23
C MET A 164 1.66 -4.21 8.51
N ASN A 165 0.92 -3.36 7.80
CA ASN A 165 -0.28 -3.76 7.04
C ASN A 165 0.05 -4.73 5.92
N ILE A 166 1.14 -4.53 5.18
CA ILE A 166 1.63 -5.47 4.16
C ILE A 166 1.93 -6.83 4.81
N ALA A 167 2.63 -6.86 5.95
CA ALA A 167 2.95 -8.10 6.65
C ALA A 167 1.68 -8.84 7.09
N HIS A 168 0.75 -8.12 7.73
CA HIS A 168 -0.54 -8.66 8.13
C HIS A 168 -1.35 -9.18 6.92
N PHE A 169 -1.37 -8.47 5.79
CA PHE A 169 -2.09 -8.91 4.60
C PHE A 169 -1.48 -10.19 3.99
N LEU A 170 -0.15 -10.25 3.87
CA LEU A 170 0.56 -11.45 3.40
C LEU A 170 0.27 -12.66 4.28
N VAL A 171 0.28 -12.48 5.60
CA VAL A 171 0.13 -13.58 6.55
C VAL A 171 -1.32 -13.97 6.77
N GLU A 172 -2.17 -13.04 7.19
CA GLU A 172 -3.55 -13.34 7.61
C GLU A 172 -4.51 -13.47 6.44
N LYS A 173 -4.33 -12.68 5.37
CA LYS A 173 -5.26 -12.66 4.23
C LYS A 173 -4.82 -13.57 3.09
N MET A 174 -3.52 -13.60 2.78
CA MET A 174 -2.98 -14.44 1.71
C MET A 174 -2.49 -15.81 2.19
N ASN A 175 -2.48 -16.07 3.50
CA ASN A 175 -2.00 -17.31 4.11
C ASN A 175 -0.57 -17.69 3.68
N ARG A 176 0.28 -16.67 3.43
CA ARG A 176 1.73 -16.82 3.23
C ARG A 176 2.44 -16.76 4.57
N PHE A 177 3.68 -17.27 4.65
CA PHE A 177 4.49 -17.24 5.87
C PHE A 177 3.70 -17.66 7.14
N SER A 178 2.97 -18.77 7.04
CA SER A 178 1.96 -19.19 8.04
C SER A 178 2.49 -19.36 9.46
N ARG A 179 3.81 -19.51 9.64
CA ARG A 179 4.46 -19.51 10.97
C ARG A 179 4.22 -18.24 11.79
N PHE A 180 3.91 -17.12 11.13
CA PHE A 180 3.66 -15.83 11.78
C PHE A 180 2.18 -15.57 12.03
N LYS A 181 1.31 -16.52 11.70
CA LYS A 181 -0.14 -16.36 11.82
C LYS A 181 -0.56 -16.15 13.28
N GLY A 182 -1.47 -15.21 13.51
CA GLY A 182 -1.99 -14.85 14.82
C GLY A 182 -1.08 -13.93 15.64
N ARG A 183 0.01 -13.39 15.06
CA ARG A 183 0.87 -12.40 15.72
C ARG A 183 0.33 -10.99 15.56
N ASP A 184 0.76 -10.10 16.47
CA ASP A 184 0.34 -8.70 16.51
C ASP A 184 0.99 -7.82 15.41
N PHE A 185 2.18 -8.20 14.93
CA PHE A 185 2.99 -7.46 13.95
C PHE A 185 3.37 -6.03 14.33
N ASN A 186 3.07 -5.57 15.54
CA ASN A 186 3.48 -4.26 16.04
C ASN A 186 4.71 -4.39 16.95
N SER A 187 5.85 -3.87 16.49
CA SER A 187 7.09 -3.88 17.28
C SER A 187 7.12 -2.80 18.37
N HIS A 188 6.14 -1.88 18.39
CA HIS A 188 6.09 -0.70 19.27
C HIS A 188 7.36 0.17 19.25
N SER A 189 8.22 -0.01 18.25
CA SER A 189 9.52 0.65 18.13
C SER A 189 10.02 0.57 16.69
N LEU A 190 10.65 1.65 16.20
CA LEU A 190 11.20 1.74 14.85
C LEU A 190 12.11 0.54 14.55
N SER A 191 11.79 -0.21 13.50
CA SER A 191 12.42 -1.49 13.20
C SER A 191 13.11 -1.50 11.83
N ILE A 192 12.69 -0.66 10.89
CA ILE A 192 13.01 -0.78 9.47
C ILE A 192 14.52 -0.70 9.20
N ALA A 193 15.24 0.19 9.88
CA ALA A 193 16.68 0.33 9.69
C ALA A 193 17.44 -0.95 10.08
N ARG A 194 17.05 -1.54 11.22
CA ARG A 194 17.58 -2.83 11.67
C ARG A 194 17.23 -3.93 10.69
N GLN A 195 15.95 -4.03 10.29
CA GLN A 195 15.49 -5.07 9.37
C GLN A 195 16.23 -5.02 8.03
N ARG A 196 16.44 -3.83 7.45
CA ARG A 196 17.20 -3.66 6.20
C ARG A 196 18.63 -4.16 6.30
N ARG A 197 19.33 -3.87 7.40
CA ARG A 197 20.71 -4.35 7.61
C ARG A 197 20.76 -5.87 7.78
N MET A 198 19.82 -6.43 8.53
CA MET A 198 19.71 -7.87 8.70
C MET A 198 19.45 -8.57 7.36
N VAL A 199 18.50 -8.08 6.56
CA VAL A 199 18.22 -8.60 5.22
C VAL A 199 19.45 -8.53 4.33
N ALA A 200 20.17 -7.41 4.32
CA ALA A 200 21.40 -7.27 3.54
C ALA A 200 22.50 -8.27 3.94
N ALA A 201 22.61 -8.61 5.22
CA ALA A 201 23.52 -9.66 5.69
C ALA A 201 23.02 -11.08 5.36
N PHE A 202 21.70 -11.28 5.33
CA PHE A 202 21.07 -12.56 5.04
C PHE A 202 21.12 -12.93 3.56
N GLU A 203 20.92 -12.00 2.62
CA GLU A 203 20.87 -12.28 1.18
C GLU A 203 22.05 -13.11 0.63
N PRO A 204 23.33 -12.77 0.91
CA PRO A 204 24.45 -13.59 0.45
C PRO A 204 24.49 -14.98 1.13
N ILE A 205 24.02 -15.08 2.39
CA ILE A 205 23.91 -16.37 3.10
C ILE A 205 22.83 -17.23 2.43
N ARG A 206 21.66 -16.64 2.14
CA ARG A 206 20.53 -17.31 1.49
C ARG A 206 20.92 -17.94 0.16
N ALA A 207 21.75 -17.27 -0.63
CA ALA A 207 22.25 -17.81 -1.91
C ALA A 207 23.08 -19.10 -1.75
N THR A 208 23.59 -19.37 -0.54
CA THR A 208 24.36 -20.59 -0.22
C THR A 208 23.52 -21.70 0.43
N LEU A 209 22.25 -21.40 0.77
CA LEU A 209 21.29 -22.35 1.33
C LEU A 209 20.60 -23.10 0.16
N ASP A 210 21.26 -24.13 -0.35
CA ASP A 210 20.70 -25.11 -1.29
C ASP A 210 19.76 -26.11 -0.57
N LEU A 211 19.08 -26.97 -1.35
CA LEU A 211 18.06 -27.92 -0.87
C LEU A 211 18.53 -28.71 0.36
N GLY A 212 18.03 -28.31 1.54
CA GLY A 212 18.27 -28.99 2.82
C GLY A 212 19.28 -28.33 3.76
N ARG A 213 19.99 -27.26 3.34
CA ARG A 213 20.87 -26.52 4.26
C ARG A 213 20.09 -25.50 5.08
N GLN A 214 20.23 -25.62 6.41
CA GLN A 214 19.67 -24.67 7.37
C GLN A 214 20.75 -23.69 7.82
N LEU A 215 20.35 -22.55 8.37
CA LEU A 215 21.28 -21.58 8.95
C LEU A 215 22.13 -22.25 10.06
N THR A 216 23.40 -21.87 10.18
CA THR A 216 24.20 -22.21 11.36
C THR A 216 24.00 -21.18 12.46
N ALA A 217 24.35 -21.52 13.71
CA ALA A 217 24.30 -20.57 14.82
C ALA A 217 25.14 -19.31 14.53
N SER A 218 26.33 -19.49 13.95
CA SER A 218 27.22 -18.38 13.57
C SER A 218 26.61 -17.49 12.49
N GLN A 219 25.89 -18.06 11.51
CA GLN A 219 25.19 -17.27 10.49
C GLN A 219 24.03 -16.47 11.08
N ILE A 220 23.26 -17.05 12.02
CA ILE A 220 22.20 -16.32 12.73
C ILE A 220 22.80 -15.16 13.51
N ILE A 221 23.89 -15.38 14.25
CA ILE A 221 24.59 -14.35 15.02
C ILE A 221 25.05 -13.21 14.10
N ALA A 222 25.68 -13.53 12.95
CA ALA A 222 26.12 -12.53 11.99
C ALA A 222 24.97 -11.66 11.46
N ILE A 223 23.80 -12.26 11.18
CA ILE A 223 22.61 -11.53 10.73
C ILE A 223 22.10 -10.61 11.86
N LEU A 224 21.98 -11.11 13.09
CA LEU A 224 21.50 -10.34 14.25
C LEU A 224 22.41 -9.15 14.57
N GLU A 225 23.74 -9.36 14.51
CA GLU A 225 24.73 -8.33 14.77
C GLU A 225 24.71 -7.22 13.73
N ALA A 226 24.50 -7.54 12.44
CA ALA A 226 24.31 -6.53 11.40
C ALA A 226 23.14 -5.59 11.72
N GLY A 227 22.10 -6.10 12.39
CA GLY A 227 20.97 -5.32 12.85
C GLY A 227 21.28 -4.27 13.91
N ARG A 228 22.39 -4.38 14.65
CA ARG A 228 22.75 -3.52 15.80
C ARG A 228 23.48 -2.23 15.42
N ALA A 229 24.02 -2.13 14.21
CA ALA A 229 24.85 -1.03 13.75
C ALA A 229 24.12 0.33 13.67
#